data_AF-A0A3A9I5Q8-F1
#
_entry.id   AF-A0A3A9I5Q8-F1
#
_cell.length_a   1.000
_cell.length_b   1.000
_cell.length_c   1.000
_cell.angle_alpha   90.00
_cell.angle_beta   90.00
_cell.angle_gamma   90.00
#
_symmetry.space_group_name_H-M   'P 1'
#
loop_
_entity.id
_entity.type
_entity.pdbx_description
1 polymer ?
#
loop_
_entity_poly.entity_id
_entity_poly.type
_entity_poly.pdbx_seq_one_letter_code
_entity_poly.pdbx_strand_id
1 'polypeptide(L)'
;MNHEEEVRKLLSSLTASGTLKSRESTTVEFKEAFNKANTPKYAKTMAAFSNNRGGYIIFGVTDSPRTIKGLQNNNFENLNQEQFTEAINSLFAPAIEYECNTLQLKPIEGEETVMQKKIGWIYTEKSEDKPIIALKANSGEKISSGDIYYRYRARNEKIKYAEMRHIIDEHTTKERERLLKLLEAIKASGTTKLGIVNYSDSKFSTPYGVDIAFDRKLVAKVLKKAKFIKEGSFNETEGIPVIKVTGNIDLAEEVPVPEGNPDDTHPYIQKQMAKKLKIDRQDLYALIWYYKMKEANKYHLEITTSESSKTHKFSEFALQFLREKLKELDENPEEFNRIRESFCESRRNRKR
;
A
#
# COMPACT_ATOMS: atom_id res chain seq x y z
N MET A 1 -1.97 -29.71 -0.50
CA MET A 1 -3.05 -30.64 -0.09
C MET A 1 -3.19 -31.66 -1.21
N ASN A 2 -3.36 -32.96 -0.96
CA ASN A 2 -3.44 -33.94 -2.06
C ASN A 2 -4.91 -34.12 -2.50
N HIS A 3 -5.33 -33.35 -3.50
CA HIS A 3 -6.70 -33.35 -4.01
C HIS A 3 -7.14 -34.72 -4.57
N GLU A 4 -6.23 -35.49 -5.15
CA GLU A 4 -6.54 -36.82 -5.68
C GLU A 4 -6.95 -37.81 -4.58
N GLU A 5 -6.29 -37.76 -3.42
CA GLU A 5 -6.63 -38.60 -2.26
C GLU A 5 -8.00 -38.23 -1.69
N GLU A 6 -8.33 -36.94 -1.63
CA GLU A 6 -9.66 -36.49 -1.17
C GLU A 6 -10.76 -36.93 -2.13
N VAL A 7 -10.56 -36.77 -3.43
CA VAL A 7 -11.52 -37.23 -4.44
C VAL A 7 -11.67 -38.76 -4.35
N ARG A 8 -10.58 -39.51 -4.18
CA ARG A 8 -10.63 -40.96 -3.95
C ARG A 8 -11.43 -41.32 -2.69
N LYS A 9 -11.26 -40.57 -1.60
CA LYS A 9 -12.02 -40.77 -0.35
C LYS A 9 -13.50 -40.46 -0.51
N LEU A 10 -13.85 -39.41 -1.26
CA LEU A 10 -15.24 -39.09 -1.57
C LEU A 10 -15.92 -40.20 -2.37
N LEU A 11 -15.16 -40.85 -3.27
CA LEU A 11 -15.65 -41.89 -4.18
C LEU A 11 -15.58 -43.31 -3.61
N SER A 12 -14.82 -43.56 -2.54
CA SER A 12 -14.68 -44.90 -1.94
C SER A 12 -15.89 -45.31 -1.08
N SER A 13 -16.71 -44.36 -0.65
CA SER A 13 -17.86 -44.63 0.19
C SER A 13 -19.06 -45.13 -0.63
N LEU A 14 -19.19 -46.45 -0.78
CA LEU A 14 -20.30 -47.09 -1.51
C LEU A 14 -21.32 -47.73 -0.57
N THR A 15 -22.59 -47.75 -0.98
CA THR A 15 -23.68 -48.53 -0.37
C THR A 15 -23.59 -49.99 -0.82
N ALA A 16 -24.32 -50.88 -0.14
CA ALA A 16 -24.45 -52.28 -0.54
C ALA A 16 -25.02 -52.45 -1.97
N SER A 17 -25.72 -51.44 -2.48
CA SER A 17 -26.26 -51.39 -3.85
C SER A 17 -25.29 -50.81 -4.89
N GLY A 18 -24.03 -50.53 -4.54
CA GLY A 18 -23.03 -49.97 -5.46
C GLY A 18 -23.18 -48.48 -5.76
N THR A 19 -24.05 -47.76 -5.04
CA THR A 19 -24.21 -46.30 -5.19
C THR A 19 -23.33 -45.54 -4.21
N LEU A 20 -22.90 -44.33 -4.56
CA LEU A 20 -22.15 -43.46 -3.67
C LEU A 20 -22.98 -43.06 -2.44
N LYS A 21 -22.42 -43.32 -1.25
CA LYS A 21 -22.94 -42.83 0.05
C LYS A 21 -22.76 -41.32 0.18
N SER A 22 -21.69 -40.78 -0.42
CA SER A 22 -21.44 -39.34 -0.44
C SER A 22 -22.57 -38.61 -1.16
N ARG A 23 -23.16 -37.62 -0.50
CA ARG A 23 -24.21 -36.78 -1.08
C ARG A 23 -23.62 -35.45 -1.54
N GLU A 24 -24.22 -34.87 -2.59
CA GLU A 24 -23.97 -33.48 -2.92
C GLU A 24 -24.16 -32.61 -1.67
N SER A 25 -23.19 -31.73 -1.46
CA SER A 25 -23.04 -30.98 -0.22
C SER A 25 -22.64 -29.55 -0.54
N THR A 26 -22.44 -28.75 0.50
CA THR A 26 -21.93 -27.38 0.37
C THR A 26 -20.56 -27.30 -0.28
N THR A 27 -19.82 -28.41 -0.38
CA THR A 27 -18.46 -28.47 -0.92
C THR A 27 -18.29 -29.51 -2.02
N VAL A 28 -19.35 -30.22 -2.42
CA VAL A 28 -19.28 -31.27 -3.45
C VAL A 28 -20.49 -31.18 -4.39
N GLU A 29 -20.21 -31.14 -5.69
CA GLU A 29 -21.17 -31.20 -6.81
C GLU A 29 -20.79 -32.40 -7.70
N PHE A 30 -21.77 -33.23 -8.07
CA PHE A 30 -21.56 -34.32 -9.01
C PHE A 30 -22.10 -33.95 -10.40
N LYS A 31 -21.39 -34.40 -11.43
CA LYS A 31 -21.75 -34.26 -12.83
C LYS A 31 -21.45 -35.56 -13.56
N GLU A 32 -22.35 -35.97 -14.45
CA GLU A 32 -22.12 -37.18 -15.25
C GLU A 32 -21.03 -36.95 -16.29
N ALA A 33 -21.06 -35.81 -16.98
CA ALA A 33 -20.15 -35.50 -18.06
C ALA A 33 -19.66 -34.04 -18.01
N PHE A 34 -18.46 -33.82 -18.53
CA PHE A 34 -17.93 -32.49 -18.79
C PHE A 34 -18.30 -32.04 -20.20
N ASN A 35 -18.79 -30.80 -20.30
CA ASN A 35 -19.08 -30.13 -21.57
C ASN A 35 -18.66 -28.66 -21.46
N LYS A 36 -17.78 -28.21 -22.36
CA LYS A 36 -17.27 -26.83 -22.43
C LYS A 36 -18.37 -25.78 -22.60
N ALA A 37 -19.47 -26.11 -23.27
CA ALA A 37 -20.61 -25.20 -23.41
C ALA A 37 -21.26 -24.83 -22.06
N ASN A 38 -21.11 -25.70 -21.05
CA ASN A 38 -21.64 -25.48 -19.71
C ASN A 38 -20.65 -24.72 -18.80
N THR A 39 -19.60 -24.10 -19.34
CA THR A 39 -18.64 -23.29 -18.55
C THR A 39 -19.33 -22.26 -17.64
N PRO A 40 -20.37 -21.51 -18.06
CA PRO A 40 -21.07 -20.59 -17.18
C PRO A 40 -21.72 -21.27 -15.96
N LYS A 41 -22.18 -22.51 -16.12
CA LYS A 41 -22.78 -23.32 -15.05
C LYS A 41 -21.72 -23.73 -14.03
N TYR A 42 -20.56 -24.17 -14.52
CA TYR A 42 -19.44 -24.51 -13.65
C TYR A 42 -18.92 -23.28 -12.93
N ALA A 43 -18.71 -22.17 -13.64
CA ALA A 43 -18.28 -20.90 -13.08
C ALA A 43 -19.20 -20.41 -11.95
N LYS A 44 -20.52 -20.53 -12.12
CA LYS A 44 -21.51 -20.21 -11.08
C LYS A 44 -21.34 -21.09 -9.82
N THR A 45 -21.12 -22.39 -10.00
CA THR A 45 -20.83 -23.32 -8.88
C THR A 45 -19.50 -22.99 -8.22
N MET A 46 -18.47 -22.69 -9.00
CA MET A 46 -17.14 -22.32 -8.51
C MET A 46 -17.21 -21.03 -7.69
N ALA A 47 -17.87 -19.98 -8.18
CA ALA A 47 -18.09 -18.74 -7.44
C ALA A 47 -18.81 -19.00 -6.10
N ALA A 48 -19.83 -19.87 -6.11
CA ALA A 48 -20.55 -20.26 -4.90
C ALA A 48 -19.67 -21.02 -3.89
N PHE A 49 -18.74 -21.87 -4.37
CA PHE A 49 -17.75 -22.54 -3.53
C PHE A 49 -16.72 -21.55 -2.96
N SER A 50 -16.16 -20.67 -3.79
CA SER A 50 -15.16 -19.68 -3.36
C SER A 50 -15.69 -18.72 -2.31
N ASN A 51 -16.95 -18.29 -2.42
CA ASN A 51 -17.60 -17.46 -1.41
C ASN A 51 -17.84 -18.19 -0.08
N ASN A 52 -17.87 -19.53 -0.09
CA ASN A 52 -18.07 -20.35 1.09
C ASN A 52 -16.73 -20.88 1.65
N ARG A 53 -16.36 -22.13 1.36
CA ARG A 53 -15.19 -22.82 1.95
C ARG A 53 -14.35 -23.55 0.88
N GLY A 54 -14.56 -23.23 -0.38
CA GLY A 54 -14.07 -24.04 -1.49
C GLY A 54 -14.91 -25.30 -1.70
N GLY A 55 -14.56 -26.09 -2.71
CA GLY A 55 -15.29 -27.31 -3.03
C GLY A 55 -14.87 -27.98 -4.33
N TYR A 56 -15.47 -29.14 -4.59
CA TYR A 56 -15.18 -30.02 -5.71
C TYR A 56 -16.37 -30.13 -6.65
N ILE A 57 -16.12 -30.00 -7.95
CA ILE A 57 -17.00 -30.51 -9.01
C ILE A 57 -16.38 -31.80 -9.52
N ILE A 58 -17.09 -32.92 -9.36
CA ILE A 58 -16.60 -34.25 -9.75
C ILE A 58 -17.41 -34.73 -10.97
N PHE A 59 -16.70 -35.08 -12.03
CA PHE A 59 -17.24 -35.52 -13.32
C PHE A 59 -17.11 -37.05 -13.48
N GLY A 60 -18.11 -37.69 -14.11
CA GLY A 60 -18.18 -39.14 -14.27
C GLY A 60 -19.05 -39.85 -13.25
N VAL A 61 -19.94 -39.11 -12.56
CA VAL A 61 -20.89 -39.64 -11.57
C VAL A 61 -22.31 -39.26 -12.00
N THR A 62 -23.20 -40.25 -12.11
CA THR A 62 -24.61 -40.03 -12.49
C THR A 62 -25.41 -39.39 -11.35
N ASP A 63 -26.49 -38.69 -11.68
CA ASP A 63 -27.31 -37.96 -10.69
C ASP A 63 -28.24 -38.90 -9.90
N SER A 64 -28.94 -39.81 -10.60
CA SER A 64 -29.83 -40.80 -9.99
C SER A 64 -29.96 -42.05 -10.87
N PRO A 65 -29.61 -43.26 -10.39
CA PRO A 65 -28.89 -43.54 -9.14
C PRO A 65 -27.45 -43.02 -9.20
N ARG A 66 -26.84 -42.67 -8.07
CA ARG A 66 -25.48 -42.09 -8.01
C ARG A 66 -24.41 -43.16 -8.16
N THR A 67 -24.09 -43.52 -9.40
CA THR A 67 -23.11 -44.54 -9.75
C THR A 67 -21.93 -43.90 -10.48
N ILE A 68 -20.76 -44.53 -10.34
CA ILE A 68 -19.54 -44.08 -11.00
C ILE A 68 -19.58 -44.61 -12.42
N LYS A 69 -19.77 -43.73 -13.41
CA LYS A 69 -19.78 -44.09 -14.83
C LYS A 69 -18.42 -43.87 -15.49
N GLY A 70 -17.65 -42.90 -14.99
CA GLY A 70 -16.43 -42.41 -15.62
C GLY A 70 -16.70 -41.43 -16.76
N LEU A 71 -15.67 -40.67 -17.13
CA LEU A 71 -15.68 -39.77 -18.28
C LEU A 71 -15.86 -40.59 -19.57
N GLN A 72 -16.81 -40.17 -20.40
CA GLN A 72 -17.13 -40.85 -21.66
C GLN A 72 -16.25 -40.39 -22.84
N ASN A 73 -15.52 -39.29 -22.66
CA ASN A 73 -14.67 -38.69 -23.68
C ASN A 73 -13.48 -37.97 -23.03
N ASN A 74 -12.53 -37.56 -23.85
CA ASN A 74 -11.31 -36.88 -23.42
C ASN A 74 -11.46 -35.35 -23.37
N ASN A 75 -12.68 -34.80 -23.42
CA ASN A 75 -12.89 -33.34 -23.48
C ASN A 75 -12.38 -32.62 -22.23
N PHE A 76 -12.43 -33.29 -21.09
CA PHE A 76 -11.90 -32.76 -19.82
C PHE A 76 -10.37 -32.76 -19.81
N GLU A 77 -9.73 -33.81 -20.34
CA GLU A 77 -8.27 -33.89 -20.44
C GLU A 77 -7.70 -32.90 -21.46
N ASN A 78 -8.41 -32.73 -22.58
CA ASN A 78 -8.06 -31.79 -23.63
C ASN A 78 -8.56 -30.36 -23.33
N LEU A 79 -8.97 -30.08 -22.09
CA LEU A 79 -9.42 -28.76 -21.69
C LEU A 79 -8.24 -27.78 -21.78
N ASN A 80 -8.34 -26.80 -22.67
CA ASN A 80 -7.45 -25.65 -22.64
C ASN A 80 -7.78 -24.82 -21.38
N GLN A 81 -6.89 -24.90 -20.38
CA GLN A 81 -7.08 -24.26 -19.09
C GLN A 81 -7.09 -22.73 -19.21
N GLU A 82 -6.27 -22.14 -20.09
CA GLU A 82 -6.22 -20.68 -20.30
C GLU A 82 -7.57 -20.15 -20.76
N GLN A 83 -8.15 -20.77 -21.78
CA GLN A 83 -9.47 -20.39 -22.30
C GLN A 83 -10.58 -20.60 -21.26
N PHE A 84 -10.46 -21.62 -20.42
CA PHE A 84 -11.42 -21.89 -19.35
C PHE A 84 -11.33 -20.83 -18.25
N THR A 85 -10.12 -20.50 -17.81
CA THR A 85 -9.85 -19.41 -16.86
C THR A 85 -10.34 -18.08 -17.40
N GLU A 86 -10.05 -17.75 -18.66
CA GLU A 86 -10.51 -16.51 -19.30
C GLU A 86 -12.04 -16.44 -19.32
N ALA A 87 -12.70 -17.55 -19.68
CA ALA A 87 -14.16 -17.62 -19.67
C ALA A 87 -14.75 -17.40 -18.26
N ILE A 88 -14.14 -17.99 -17.23
CA ILE A 88 -14.55 -17.81 -15.82
C ILE A 88 -14.33 -16.37 -15.36
N ASN A 89 -13.13 -15.82 -15.56
CA ASN A 89 -12.78 -14.45 -15.15
C ASN A 89 -13.57 -13.39 -15.93
N SER A 90 -14.04 -13.72 -17.14
CA SER A 90 -14.96 -12.85 -17.87
C SER A 90 -16.36 -12.77 -17.25
N LEU A 91 -16.73 -13.72 -16.40
CA LEU A 91 -18.04 -13.82 -15.75
C LEU A 91 -18.00 -13.35 -14.29
N PHE A 92 -16.89 -13.57 -13.57
CA PHE A 92 -16.78 -13.32 -12.13
C PHE A 92 -15.49 -12.60 -11.76
N ALA A 93 -15.56 -11.74 -10.74
CA ALA A 93 -14.41 -11.11 -10.10
C ALA A 93 -14.62 -11.03 -8.57
N PRO A 94 -13.58 -11.09 -7.73
CA PRO A 94 -12.17 -11.35 -8.06
C PRO A 94 -11.91 -12.69 -8.76
N ALA A 95 -10.69 -12.89 -9.27
CA ALA A 95 -10.34 -14.11 -10.00
C ALA A 95 -10.57 -15.34 -9.13
N ILE A 96 -11.14 -16.39 -9.74
CA ILE A 96 -11.43 -17.64 -9.02
C ILE A 96 -10.21 -18.56 -9.14
N GLU A 97 -9.59 -18.86 -8.00
CA GLU A 97 -8.51 -19.84 -7.92
C GLU A 97 -9.06 -21.26 -7.93
N TYR A 98 -8.53 -22.09 -8.82
CA TYR A 98 -8.98 -23.47 -8.98
C TYR A 98 -7.85 -24.38 -9.50
N GLU A 99 -7.96 -25.65 -9.18
CA GLU A 99 -7.14 -26.73 -9.73
C GLU A 99 -8.04 -27.76 -10.43
N CYS A 100 -7.54 -28.42 -11.45
CA CYS A 100 -8.27 -29.51 -12.08
C CYS A 100 -7.34 -30.62 -12.57
N ASN A 101 -7.75 -31.87 -12.37
CA ASN A 101 -7.03 -33.02 -12.88
C ASN A 101 -7.97 -34.22 -13.08
N THR A 102 -7.43 -35.31 -13.60
CA THR A 102 -8.13 -36.59 -13.71
C THR A 102 -7.59 -37.61 -12.72
N LEU A 103 -8.47 -38.46 -12.22
CA LEU A 103 -8.16 -39.56 -11.33
C LEU A 103 -8.56 -40.87 -12.00
N GLN A 104 -7.64 -41.83 -12.05
CA GLN A 104 -7.96 -43.19 -12.48
C GLN A 104 -8.41 -44.03 -11.26
N LEU A 105 -9.63 -44.57 -11.33
CA LEU A 105 -10.14 -45.51 -10.35
C LEU A 105 -9.92 -46.94 -10.82
N LYS A 106 -9.47 -47.78 -9.88
CA LYS A 106 -9.44 -49.23 -10.10
C LYS A 106 -10.86 -49.76 -10.24
N PRO A 107 -11.07 -50.85 -11.00
CA PRO A 107 -12.38 -51.50 -11.10
C PRO A 107 -12.91 -51.85 -9.71
N ILE A 108 -14.20 -51.62 -9.49
CA ILE A 108 -14.89 -52.06 -8.28
C ILE A 108 -15.30 -53.52 -8.50
N GLU A 109 -14.98 -54.41 -7.57
CA GLU A 109 -15.39 -55.82 -7.64
C GLU A 109 -16.92 -55.91 -7.65
N GLY A 110 -17.50 -56.45 -8.73
CA GLY A 110 -18.96 -56.61 -8.90
C GLY A 110 -19.60 -55.84 -10.06
N GLU A 111 -18.87 -55.02 -10.81
CA GLU A 111 -19.37 -54.41 -12.05
C GLU A 111 -19.02 -55.26 -13.30
N GLU A 112 -19.96 -55.37 -14.25
CA GLU A 112 -19.78 -56.12 -15.51
C GLU A 112 -18.65 -55.57 -16.41
N THR A 113 -18.17 -54.35 -16.14
CA THR A 113 -17.12 -53.69 -16.92
C THR A 113 -15.83 -53.59 -16.09
N VAL A 114 -14.87 -54.47 -16.38
CA VAL A 114 -13.53 -54.55 -15.75
C VAL A 114 -12.60 -53.39 -16.17
N MET A 115 -13.13 -52.33 -16.79
CA MET A 115 -12.33 -51.21 -17.28
C MET A 115 -12.03 -50.20 -16.17
N GLN A 116 -10.81 -49.66 -16.17
CA GLN A 116 -10.44 -48.52 -15.34
C GLN A 116 -11.34 -47.33 -15.68
N LYS A 117 -12.02 -46.79 -14.67
CA LYS A 117 -12.87 -45.61 -14.83
C LYS A 117 -12.06 -44.36 -14.56
N LYS A 118 -11.98 -43.46 -15.54
CA LYS A 118 -11.35 -42.15 -15.36
C LYS A 118 -12.39 -41.13 -14.88
N ILE A 119 -12.03 -40.36 -13.87
CA ILE A 119 -12.87 -39.33 -13.23
C ILE A 119 -12.20 -37.98 -13.41
N GLY A 120 -12.96 -36.96 -13.77
CA GLY A 120 -12.46 -35.59 -13.79
C GLY A 120 -12.85 -34.86 -12.51
N TRP A 121 -12.02 -33.97 -12.00
CA TRP A 121 -12.37 -33.12 -10.88
C TRP A 121 -11.86 -31.70 -11.06
N ILE A 122 -12.65 -30.72 -10.62
CA ILE A 122 -12.25 -29.33 -10.46
C ILE A 122 -12.38 -29.01 -8.98
N TYR A 123 -11.28 -28.63 -8.35
CA TYR A 123 -11.27 -28.07 -7.01
C TYR A 123 -11.24 -26.55 -7.10
N THR A 124 -12.12 -25.88 -6.36
CA THR A 124 -12.16 -24.44 -6.27
C THR A 124 -11.77 -24.03 -4.86
N GLU A 125 -10.83 -23.09 -4.76
CA GLU A 125 -10.35 -22.61 -3.47
C GLU A 125 -11.32 -21.63 -2.82
N LYS A 126 -11.28 -21.55 -1.48
CA LYS A 126 -11.92 -20.46 -0.74
C LYS A 126 -11.18 -19.17 -1.14
N SER A 127 -11.91 -18.18 -1.67
CA SER A 127 -11.30 -16.89 -1.98
C SER A 127 -10.86 -16.19 -0.68
N GLU A 128 -9.67 -15.60 -0.71
CA GLU A 128 -9.20 -14.70 0.35
C GLU A 128 -9.85 -13.32 0.27
N ASP A 129 -10.20 -12.90 -0.95
CA ASP A 129 -10.87 -11.63 -1.27
C ASP A 129 -12.32 -11.91 -1.67
N LYS A 130 -13.17 -12.04 -0.65
CA LYS A 130 -14.61 -12.25 -0.82
C LYS A 130 -15.35 -10.92 -0.73
N PRO A 131 -16.47 -10.75 -1.46
CA PRO A 131 -17.13 -11.77 -2.27
C PRO A 131 -16.68 -11.81 -3.74
N ILE A 132 -16.74 -12.99 -4.34
CA ILE A 132 -16.76 -13.20 -5.79
C ILE A 132 -18.14 -12.79 -6.32
N ILE A 133 -18.14 -11.81 -7.22
CA ILE A 133 -19.30 -11.12 -7.80
C ILE A 133 -19.36 -11.38 -9.30
N ALA A 134 -20.56 -11.58 -9.85
CA ALA A 134 -20.77 -11.68 -11.28
C ALA A 134 -20.57 -10.32 -11.97
N LEU A 135 -19.71 -10.26 -12.99
CA LEU A 135 -19.43 -9.05 -13.76
C LEU A 135 -20.49 -8.77 -14.82
N LYS A 136 -20.98 -9.82 -15.49
CA LYS A 136 -21.91 -9.71 -16.62
C LYS A 136 -23.06 -10.69 -16.49
N ALA A 137 -24.15 -10.38 -17.20
CA ALA A 137 -25.30 -11.26 -17.27
C ALA A 137 -25.03 -12.48 -18.17
N ASN A 138 -25.63 -13.62 -17.81
CA ASN A 138 -25.71 -14.80 -18.66
C ASN A 138 -27.11 -15.39 -18.54
N SER A 139 -27.92 -15.26 -19.60
CA SER A 139 -29.31 -15.70 -19.62
C SER A 139 -29.48 -17.20 -19.44
N GLY A 140 -28.54 -18.02 -19.94
CA GLY A 140 -28.61 -19.48 -19.88
C GLY A 140 -28.58 -19.99 -18.43
N GLU A 141 -27.75 -19.39 -17.58
CA GLU A 141 -27.60 -19.78 -16.18
C GLU A 141 -28.27 -18.80 -15.20
N LYS A 142 -29.11 -17.89 -15.73
CA LYS A 142 -29.81 -16.84 -14.98
C LYS A 142 -28.86 -16.05 -14.07
N ILE A 143 -27.70 -15.67 -14.62
CA ILE A 143 -26.70 -14.85 -13.95
C ILE A 143 -26.97 -13.39 -14.31
N SER A 144 -27.01 -12.50 -13.31
CA SER A 144 -27.09 -11.05 -13.51
C SER A 144 -25.80 -10.39 -13.02
N SER A 145 -25.44 -9.24 -13.60
CA SER A 145 -24.32 -8.43 -13.10
C SER A 145 -24.60 -7.99 -11.66
N GLY A 146 -23.59 -8.06 -10.79
CA GLY A 146 -23.69 -7.79 -9.37
C GLY A 146 -24.19 -8.96 -8.51
N ASP A 147 -24.60 -10.08 -9.12
CA ASP A 147 -25.02 -11.24 -8.34
C ASP A 147 -23.85 -11.89 -7.61
N ILE A 148 -24.05 -12.17 -6.33
CA ILE A 148 -23.15 -12.98 -5.52
C ILE A 148 -23.83 -14.32 -5.27
N TYR A 149 -23.14 -15.40 -5.62
CA TYR A 149 -23.65 -16.76 -5.41
C TYR A 149 -23.06 -17.39 -4.17
N TYR A 150 -23.87 -18.18 -3.49
CA TYR A 150 -23.48 -18.95 -2.33
C TYR A 150 -24.12 -20.34 -2.39
N ARG A 151 -23.39 -21.34 -1.90
CA ARG A 151 -23.86 -22.72 -1.93
C ARG A 151 -24.56 -23.11 -0.64
N TYR A 152 -25.86 -23.37 -0.73
CA TYR A 152 -26.70 -23.84 0.37
C TYR A 152 -27.03 -25.31 0.16
N ARG A 153 -26.35 -26.18 0.92
CA ARG A 153 -26.40 -27.64 0.71
C ARG A 153 -26.00 -27.97 -0.75
N ALA A 154 -26.89 -28.55 -1.54
CA ALA A 154 -26.65 -28.93 -2.93
C ALA A 154 -27.17 -27.91 -3.97
N ARG A 155 -27.47 -26.67 -3.57
CA ARG A 155 -28.00 -25.65 -4.49
C ARG A 155 -27.17 -24.38 -4.46
N ASN A 156 -26.91 -23.85 -5.65
CA ASN A 156 -26.30 -22.53 -5.83
C ASN A 156 -27.43 -21.49 -5.88
N GLU A 157 -27.54 -20.67 -4.85
CA GLU A 157 -28.54 -19.58 -4.76
C GLU A 157 -27.81 -18.24 -4.63
N LYS A 158 -28.55 -17.13 -4.80
CA LYS A 158 -28.00 -15.81 -4.45
C LYS A 158 -27.71 -15.78 -2.95
N ILE A 159 -26.63 -15.10 -2.57
CA ILE A 159 -26.23 -14.97 -1.17
C ILE A 159 -27.36 -14.35 -0.35
N LYS A 160 -27.58 -14.88 0.85
CA LYS A 160 -28.55 -14.37 1.82
C LYS A 160 -27.85 -13.43 2.79
N TYR A 161 -28.67 -12.65 3.48
CA TYR A 161 -28.20 -11.60 4.38
C TYR A 161 -27.17 -12.12 5.41
N ALA A 162 -27.41 -13.28 6.01
CA ALA A 162 -26.54 -13.81 7.06
C ALA A 162 -25.10 -14.06 6.56
N GLU A 163 -24.95 -14.72 5.41
CA GLU A 163 -23.63 -15.00 4.83
C GLU A 163 -22.97 -13.74 4.29
N MET A 164 -23.75 -12.83 3.68
CA MET A 164 -23.22 -11.55 3.22
C MET A 164 -22.69 -10.71 4.39
N ARG A 165 -23.44 -10.66 5.49
CA ARG A 165 -23.03 -9.97 6.71
C ARG A 165 -21.76 -10.57 7.28
N HIS A 166 -21.66 -11.89 7.32
CA HIS A 166 -20.47 -12.59 7.78
C HIS A 166 -19.23 -12.23 6.95
N ILE A 167 -19.34 -12.17 5.62
CA ILE A 167 -18.23 -11.76 4.73
C ILE A 167 -17.79 -10.32 5.03
N ILE A 168 -18.74 -9.39 5.20
CA ILE A 168 -18.43 -7.99 5.53
C ILE A 168 -17.70 -7.89 6.88
N ASP A 169 -18.18 -8.62 7.89
CA ASP A 169 -17.57 -8.62 9.22
C ASP A 169 -16.18 -9.29 9.21
N GLU A 170 -15.98 -10.36 8.44
CA GLU A 170 -14.67 -11.01 8.21
C GLU A 170 -13.69 -10.03 7.54
N HIS A 171 -14.13 -9.32 6.49
CA HIS A 171 -13.32 -8.31 5.81
C HIS A 171 -12.90 -7.17 6.74
N THR A 172 -13.87 -6.62 7.48
CA THR A 172 -13.63 -5.54 8.45
C THR A 172 -12.65 -5.99 9.55
N THR A 173 -12.74 -7.25 9.99
CA THR A 173 -11.83 -7.80 10.99
C THR A 173 -10.42 -7.98 10.43
N LYS A 174 -10.28 -8.52 9.22
CA LYS A 174 -8.98 -8.62 8.52
C LYS A 174 -8.32 -7.26 8.36
N GLU A 175 -9.06 -6.22 8.00
CA GLU A 175 -8.54 -4.85 7.90
C GLU A 175 -8.06 -4.31 9.25
N ARG A 176 -8.85 -4.49 10.32
CA ARG A 176 -8.45 -4.09 11.68
C ARG A 176 -7.19 -4.82 12.14
N GLU A 177 -7.08 -6.12 11.88
CA GLU A 177 -5.87 -6.90 12.20
C GLU A 177 -4.65 -6.40 11.43
N ARG A 178 -4.80 -6.10 10.13
CA ARG A 178 -3.71 -5.51 9.33
C ARG A 178 -3.27 -4.15 9.89
N LEU A 179 -4.23 -3.31 10.30
CA LEU A 179 -3.93 -2.03 10.94
C LEU A 179 -3.21 -2.20 12.28
N LEU A 180 -3.65 -3.15 13.11
CA LEU A 180 -2.97 -3.45 14.39
C LEU A 180 -1.54 -3.93 14.17
N LYS A 181 -1.31 -4.85 13.22
CA LYS A 181 0.04 -5.31 12.85
C LYS A 181 0.93 -4.16 12.35
N LEU A 182 0.35 -3.20 11.61
CA LEU A 182 1.07 -2.00 11.19
C LEU A 182 1.45 -1.13 12.40
N LEU A 183 0.53 -0.92 13.35
CA LEU A 183 0.80 -0.18 14.59
C LEU A 183 1.84 -0.88 15.47
N GLU A 184 1.82 -2.21 15.53
CA GLU A 184 2.84 -3.01 16.21
C GLU A 184 4.20 -2.89 15.53
N ALA A 185 4.26 -2.98 14.20
CA ALA A 185 5.49 -2.77 13.44
C ALA A 185 6.06 -1.36 13.66
N ILE A 186 5.18 -0.34 13.69
CA ILE A 186 5.54 1.04 14.02
C ILE A 186 6.13 1.12 15.43
N LYS A 187 5.43 0.54 16.43
CA LYS A 187 5.88 0.52 17.83
C LYS A 187 7.23 -0.20 17.97
N ALA A 188 7.40 -1.34 17.30
CA ALA A 188 8.62 -2.15 17.32
C ALA A 188 9.78 -1.48 16.59
N SER A 189 9.52 -0.69 15.55
CA SER A 189 10.56 0.06 14.84
C SER A 189 11.23 1.15 15.69
N GLY A 190 10.71 1.44 16.89
CA GLY A 190 11.29 2.40 17.81
C GLY A 190 11.34 3.83 17.27
N THR A 191 10.63 4.10 16.17
CA THR A 191 10.59 5.43 15.55
C THR A 191 9.75 6.35 16.43
N THR A 192 10.44 7.00 17.36
CA THR A 192 10.05 8.12 18.23
C THR A 192 9.40 9.31 17.51
N LYS A 193 9.11 9.22 16.21
CA LYS A 193 8.74 10.33 15.31
C LYS A 193 7.41 10.13 14.56
N LEU A 194 6.57 9.18 14.96
CA LEU A 194 5.19 9.11 14.49
C LEU A 194 4.28 9.91 15.42
N GLY A 195 3.36 10.70 14.89
CA GLY A 195 2.33 11.35 15.67
C GLY A 195 1.02 11.40 14.90
N ILE A 196 -0.07 11.27 15.64
CA ILE A 196 -1.43 11.22 15.12
C ILE A 196 -1.91 12.66 14.99
N VAL A 197 -2.22 13.11 13.77
CA VAL A 197 -2.81 14.43 13.51
C VAL A 197 -4.32 14.30 13.48
N ASN A 198 -5.01 14.91 14.45
CA ASN A 198 -6.46 15.08 14.38
C ASN A 198 -6.77 16.41 13.68
N TYR A 199 -7.23 16.32 12.42
CA TYR A 199 -7.53 17.49 11.58
C TYR A 199 -8.75 18.30 12.04
N SER A 200 -9.70 17.66 12.73
CA SER A 200 -10.89 18.32 13.30
C SER A 200 -10.50 19.21 14.49
N ASP A 201 -9.62 18.72 15.35
CA ASP A 201 -9.30 19.37 16.62
C ASP A 201 -7.97 20.15 16.59
N SER A 202 -7.23 20.09 15.46
CA SER A 202 -5.88 20.69 15.32
C SER A 202 -4.87 20.22 16.39
N LYS A 203 -5.10 19.03 16.96
CA LYS A 203 -4.24 18.41 17.97
C LYS A 203 -3.37 17.33 17.34
N PHE A 204 -2.09 17.36 17.67
CA PHE A 204 -1.13 16.34 17.30
C PHE A 204 -0.68 15.60 18.54
N SER A 205 -0.97 14.31 18.61
CA SER A 205 -0.60 13.48 19.75
C SER A 205 0.52 12.54 19.34
N THR A 206 1.65 12.65 20.01
CA THR A 206 2.77 11.70 19.89
C THR A 206 2.59 10.51 20.82
N PRO A 207 3.27 9.37 20.60
CA PRO A 207 3.27 8.19 21.49
C PRO A 207 3.63 8.49 22.95
N TYR A 208 4.22 9.66 23.22
CA TYR A 208 4.60 10.14 24.56
C TYR A 208 3.54 11.05 25.20
N GLY A 209 2.35 11.20 24.61
CA GLY A 209 1.27 12.01 25.16
C GLY A 209 1.52 13.52 25.12
N VAL A 210 2.49 13.98 24.32
CA VAL A 210 2.72 15.41 24.11
C VAL A 210 1.74 15.88 23.04
N ASP A 211 0.67 16.53 23.48
CA ASP A 211 -0.25 17.28 22.62
C ASP A 211 0.47 18.54 22.12
N ILE A 212 0.95 18.52 20.87
CA ILE A 212 1.53 19.70 20.23
C ILE A 212 0.38 20.46 19.57
N ALA A 213 0.02 21.61 20.14
CA ALA A 213 -0.89 22.56 19.52
C ALA A 213 -0.14 23.34 18.44
N PHE A 214 -0.56 23.22 17.18
CA PHE A 214 0.02 24.00 16.09
C PHE A 214 -0.62 25.39 16.00
N ASP A 215 0.19 26.43 15.80
CA ASP A 215 -0.31 27.75 15.44
C ASP A 215 -0.98 27.69 14.05
N ARG A 216 -2.25 28.11 13.99
CA ARG A 216 -3.08 28.11 12.76
C ARG A 216 -2.39 28.79 11.56
N LYS A 217 -1.48 29.73 11.81
CA LYS A 217 -0.71 30.42 10.76
C LYS A 217 0.28 29.50 10.03
N LEU A 218 0.87 28.52 10.72
CA LEU A 218 1.81 27.55 10.15
C LEU A 218 1.09 26.54 9.24
N VAL A 219 -0.06 26.03 9.71
CA VAL A 219 -0.91 25.11 8.93
C VAL A 219 -1.39 25.79 7.63
N ALA A 220 -1.81 27.05 7.71
CA ALA A 220 -2.21 27.82 6.55
C ALA A 220 -1.06 28.06 5.54
N LYS A 221 0.18 28.25 6.00
CA LYS A 221 1.37 28.37 5.13
C LYS A 221 1.70 27.05 4.41
N VAL A 222 1.65 25.93 5.12
CA VAL A 222 1.93 24.60 4.56
C VAL A 222 0.85 24.20 3.54
N LEU A 223 -0.42 24.43 3.87
CA LEU A 223 -1.54 24.17 2.97
C LEU A 223 -1.54 25.09 1.73
N LYS A 224 -1.10 26.36 1.87
CA LYS A 224 -0.90 27.24 0.72
C LYS A 224 0.18 26.71 -0.23
N LYS A 225 1.29 26.18 0.29
CA LYS A 225 2.35 25.57 -0.54
C LYS A 225 1.90 24.27 -1.22
N ALA A 226 1.06 23.47 -0.55
CA ALA A 226 0.50 22.24 -1.15
C ALA A 226 -0.46 22.52 -2.33
N LYS A 227 -1.15 23.69 -2.33
CA LYS A 227 -2.01 24.11 -3.45
C LYS A 227 -1.26 24.35 -4.76
N PHE A 228 0.05 24.65 -4.72
CA PHE A 228 0.87 24.92 -5.91
C PHE A 228 1.26 23.65 -6.69
N ILE A 229 1.00 22.44 -6.18
CA ILE A 229 1.34 21.16 -6.84
C ILE A 229 0.24 20.72 -7.83
N LYS A 230 -0.83 21.53 -8.00
CA LYS A 230 -1.97 21.18 -8.88
C LYS A 230 -1.76 21.48 -10.36
N GLU A 231 -0.73 22.24 -10.74
CA GLU A 231 -0.57 22.76 -12.10
C GLU A 231 0.77 22.31 -12.70
N GLY A 232 0.85 21.04 -13.09
CA GLY A 232 1.87 20.51 -14.00
C GLY A 232 1.19 20.11 -15.31
N SER A 233 1.67 20.65 -16.43
CA SER A 233 1.31 20.20 -17.78
C SER A 233 1.93 18.81 -18.02
N PHE A 234 1.12 17.82 -18.37
CA PHE A 234 1.57 16.46 -18.65
C PHE A 234 1.57 16.22 -20.16
N ASN A 235 2.69 15.73 -20.68
CA ASN A 235 2.75 15.12 -22.01
C ASN A 235 2.83 13.61 -21.78
N GLU A 236 1.79 12.89 -22.20
CA GLU A 236 1.58 11.47 -21.93
C GLU A 236 2.44 10.61 -22.85
N THR A 237 3.39 9.85 -22.28
CA THR A 237 3.84 8.58 -22.86
C THR A 237 4.22 7.60 -21.75
N GLU A 238 3.38 6.56 -21.62
CA GLU A 238 3.61 5.24 -21.01
C GLU A 238 4.25 5.15 -19.60
N GLY A 239 3.39 5.05 -18.57
CA GLY A 239 3.78 4.54 -17.25
C GLY A 239 2.77 4.87 -16.14
N ILE A 240 2.49 3.89 -15.26
CA ILE A 240 1.61 4.07 -14.09
C ILE A 240 2.25 5.09 -13.14
N PRO A 241 1.55 6.19 -12.76
CA PRO A 241 2.17 7.24 -11.96
C PRO A 241 2.33 6.78 -10.51
N VAL A 242 3.54 6.37 -10.14
CA VAL A 242 3.92 6.19 -8.73
C VAL A 242 4.45 7.52 -8.21
N ILE A 243 3.63 8.21 -7.43
CA ILE A 243 4.03 9.46 -6.77
C ILE A 243 5.04 9.12 -5.67
N LYS A 244 6.32 9.42 -5.89
CA LYS A 244 7.34 9.46 -4.83
C LYS A 244 7.50 10.90 -4.36
N VAL A 245 6.85 11.25 -3.25
CA VAL A 245 7.04 12.56 -2.59
C VAL A 245 8.36 12.53 -1.81
N THR A 246 9.47 12.87 -2.45
CA THR A 246 10.71 13.23 -1.75
C THR A 246 10.78 14.74 -1.64
N GLY A 247 10.10 15.31 -0.65
CA GLY A 247 10.37 16.67 -0.20
C GLY A 247 11.35 16.60 0.97
N ASN A 248 12.56 17.14 0.81
CA ASN A 248 13.36 17.50 1.98
C ASN A 248 12.63 18.65 2.69
N ILE A 249 12.04 18.34 3.84
CA ILE A 249 11.55 19.36 4.75
C ILE A 249 12.76 19.74 5.60
N ASP A 250 13.48 20.78 5.16
CA ASP A 250 14.35 21.51 6.07
C ASP A 250 13.43 22.20 7.09
N LEU A 251 13.23 21.55 8.24
CA LEU A 251 12.74 22.23 9.44
C LEU A 251 13.83 23.23 9.81
N ALA A 252 13.77 24.41 9.20
CA ALA A 252 14.44 25.56 9.75
C ALA A 252 13.81 25.78 11.13
N GLU A 253 14.52 25.42 12.20
CA GLU A 253 14.26 25.98 13.51
C GLU A 253 14.28 27.51 13.35
N GLU A 254 13.09 28.11 13.27
CA GLU A 254 12.92 29.55 13.36
C GLU A 254 13.30 29.92 14.79
N VAL A 255 14.60 30.18 15.02
CA VAL A 255 15.07 30.81 16.25
C VAL A 255 14.29 32.12 16.38
N PRO A 256 13.42 32.27 17.39
CA PRO A 256 12.57 33.44 17.52
C PRO A 256 13.48 34.66 17.69
N VAL A 257 13.31 35.65 16.82
CA VAL A 257 14.00 36.94 16.94
C VAL A 257 13.33 37.68 18.09
N PRO A 258 14.00 37.94 19.22
CA PRO A 258 13.39 38.67 20.32
C PRO A 258 13.03 40.08 19.84
N GLU A 259 11.77 40.50 20.03
CA GLU A 259 11.39 41.90 19.84
C GLU A 259 11.94 42.73 21.00
N GLY A 260 12.79 43.71 20.71
CA GLY A 260 13.47 44.53 21.72
C GLY A 260 14.35 45.60 21.09
N ASN A 261 14.97 46.44 21.94
CA ASN A 261 15.90 47.47 21.48
C ASN A 261 17.04 46.84 20.65
N PRO A 262 17.39 47.37 19.46
CA PRO A 262 18.50 46.84 18.66
C PRO A 262 19.84 46.75 19.40
N ASP A 263 20.07 47.55 20.43
CA ASP A 263 21.26 47.45 21.30
C ASP A 263 21.28 46.19 22.17
N ASP A 264 20.11 45.69 22.57
CA ASP A 264 19.99 44.50 23.42
C ASP A 264 19.93 43.22 22.58
N THR A 265 19.27 43.26 21.42
CA THR A 265 19.09 42.09 20.55
C THR A 265 20.28 41.85 19.63
N HIS A 266 20.95 42.93 19.18
CA HIS A 266 22.06 42.90 18.24
C HIS A 266 23.23 43.77 18.74
N PRO A 267 23.89 43.40 19.85
CA PRO A 267 24.85 44.26 20.53
C PRO A 267 26.16 44.47 19.78
N TYR A 268 26.47 43.64 18.76
CA TYR A 268 27.82 43.61 18.17
C TYR A 268 27.91 44.29 16.82
N ILE A 269 28.84 45.23 16.67
CA ILE A 269 29.28 45.70 15.34
C ILE A 269 30.41 44.79 14.84
N GLN A 270 30.60 44.68 13.52
CA GLN A 270 31.63 43.82 12.90
C GLN A 270 33.03 43.97 13.53
N LYS A 271 33.42 45.19 13.91
CA LYS A 271 34.71 45.46 14.59
C LYS A 271 34.81 44.78 15.96
N GLN A 272 33.71 44.72 16.71
CA GLN A 272 33.65 44.04 18.02
C GLN A 272 33.58 42.52 17.83
N MET A 273 32.85 42.03 16.82
CA MET A 273 32.81 40.60 16.49
C MET A 273 34.20 40.05 16.14
N ALA A 274 34.95 40.75 15.27
CA ALA A 274 36.30 40.34 14.89
C ALA A 274 37.23 40.23 16.10
N LYS A 275 37.15 41.20 17.03
CA LYS A 275 37.90 41.17 18.29
C LYS A 275 37.51 40.00 19.19
N LYS A 276 36.21 39.72 19.34
CA LYS A 276 35.73 38.61 20.18
C LYS A 276 36.07 37.23 19.61
N LEU A 277 36.03 37.10 18.29
CA LEU A 277 36.38 35.86 17.57
C LEU A 277 37.89 35.70 17.34
N LYS A 278 38.70 36.73 17.63
CA LYS A 278 40.17 36.76 17.41
C LYS A 278 40.58 36.49 15.96
N ILE A 279 39.78 36.94 14.99
CA ILE A 279 40.06 36.80 13.54
C ILE A 279 40.31 38.15 12.87
N ASP A 280 40.93 38.12 11.69
CA ASP A 280 41.09 39.33 10.87
C ASP A 280 39.73 39.86 10.38
N ARG A 281 39.66 41.17 10.12
CA ARG A 281 38.41 41.80 9.65
C ARG A 281 38.01 41.32 8.26
N GLN A 282 38.97 41.03 7.38
CA GLN A 282 38.69 40.55 6.04
C GLN A 282 38.10 39.14 6.07
N ASP A 283 38.61 38.30 6.97
CA ASP A 283 38.11 36.95 7.21
C ASP A 283 36.68 36.97 7.75
N LEU A 284 36.41 37.85 8.72
CA LEU A 284 35.05 38.05 9.21
C LEU A 284 34.09 38.48 8.08
N TYR A 285 34.54 39.38 7.19
CA TYR A 285 33.70 39.82 6.08
C TYR A 285 33.42 38.69 5.07
N ALA A 286 34.41 37.84 4.80
CA ALA A 286 34.24 36.67 3.95
C ALA A 286 33.22 35.70 4.55
N LEU A 287 33.29 35.42 5.86
CA LEU A 287 32.36 34.54 6.56
C LEU A 287 30.93 35.11 6.61
N ILE A 288 30.77 36.40 6.92
CA ILE A 288 29.45 37.07 6.91
C ILE A 288 28.82 37.00 5.52
N TRP A 289 29.62 37.15 4.46
CA TRP A 289 29.14 37.06 3.08
C TRP A 289 28.78 35.62 2.69
N TYR A 290 29.64 34.66 2.99
CA TYR A 290 29.46 33.25 2.63
C TYR A 290 28.22 32.64 3.28
N TYR A 291 28.02 32.89 4.58
CA TYR A 291 26.83 32.43 5.30
C TYR A 291 25.62 33.35 5.14
N LYS A 292 25.69 34.36 4.27
CA LYS A 292 24.60 35.30 3.96
C LYS A 292 23.94 35.90 5.21
N MET A 293 24.73 36.18 6.24
CA MET A 293 24.19 36.55 7.56
C MET A 293 23.41 37.85 7.54
N LYS A 294 23.64 38.72 6.54
CA LYS A 294 22.90 39.97 6.35
C LYS A 294 21.47 39.79 5.83
N GLU A 295 21.13 38.62 5.28
CA GLU A 295 19.80 38.33 4.71
C GLU A 295 18.80 37.85 5.78
N ALA A 296 19.26 37.52 6.99
CA ALA A 296 18.42 36.99 8.05
C ALA A 296 18.47 37.83 9.33
N ASN A 297 17.30 38.29 9.76
CA ASN A 297 17.11 39.13 10.96
C ASN A 297 17.54 38.45 12.27
N LYS A 298 17.70 37.12 12.29
CA LYS A 298 18.24 36.39 13.44
C LYS A 298 19.74 36.63 13.68
N TYR A 299 20.45 37.06 12.63
CA TYR A 299 21.89 37.31 12.69
C TYR A 299 22.24 38.79 12.63
N HIS A 300 21.44 39.59 11.91
CA HIS A 300 21.82 40.94 11.51
C HIS A 300 20.63 41.92 11.51
N LEU A 301 20.89 43.14 11.98
CA LEU A 301 20.03 44.30 11.80
C LEU A 301 20.82 45.48 11.23
N GLU A 302 20.21 46.19 10.28
CA GLU A 302 20.73 47.45 9.75
C GLU A 302 20.06 48.62 10.48
N ILE A 303 20.87 49.54 11.01
CA ILE A 303 20.41 50.74 11.72
C ILE A 303 20.92 51.96 10.96
N THR A 304 20.01 52.85 10.61
CA THR A 304 20.33 54.14 10.02
C THR A 304 20.79 55.10 11.12
N THR A 305 22.05 55.50 11.08
CA THR A 305 22.66 56.40 12.08
C THR A 305 22.65 57.86 11.64
N SER A 306 22.53 58.13 10.33
CA SER A 306 22.30 59.46 9.74
C SER A 306 21.71 59.33 8.32
N GLU A 307 21.36 60.43 7.65
CA GLU A 307 20.79 60.43 6.28
C GLU A 307 21.63 59.65 5.25
N SER A 308 22.95 59.54 5.46
CA SER A 308 23.88 58.86 4.55
C SER A 308 24.63 57.67 5.17
N SER A 309 24.52 57.44 6.50
CA SER A 309 25.28 56.38 7.18
C SER A 309 24.38 55.27 7.73
N LYS A 310 24.77 54.03 7.41
CA LYS A 310 24.12 52.80 7.85
C LYS A 310 25.12 51.99 8.67
N THR A 311 24.71 51.56 9.84
CA THR A 311 25.49 50.72 10.75
C THR A 311 24.88 49.32 10.82
N HIS A 312 25.71 48.30 10.61
CA HIS A 312 25.29 46.90 10.65
C HIS A 312 25.61 46.30 12.03
N LYS A 313 24.57 45.85 12.73
CA LYS A 313 24.64 45.21 14.04
C LYS A 313 24.30 43.73 13.97
N PHE A 314 24.89 42.93 14.85
CA PHE A 314 24.82 41.48 14.85
C PHE A 314 24.46 40.93 16.24
N SER A 315 23.69 39.86 16.27
CA SER A 315 23.21 39.21 17.49
C SER A 315 24.28 38.37 18.19
N GLU A 316 24.03 38.04 19.45
CA GLU A 316 24.83 37.02 20.16
C GLU A 316 24.81 35.67 19.45
N PHE A 317 23.66 35.33 18.85
CA PHE A 317 23.48 34.11 18.08
C PHE A 317 24.41 34.07 16.85
N ALA A 318 24.58 35.20 16.15
CA ALA A 318 25.54 35.30 15.05
C ALA A 318 26.99 35.06 15.51
N LEU A 319 27.33 35.53 16.71
CA LEU A 319 28.66 35.32 17.30
C LEU A 319 28.90 33.86 17.67
N GLN A 320 27.92 33.19 18.28
CA GLN A 320 28.01 31.77 18.61
C GLN A 320 28.12 30.91 17.34
N PHE A 321 27.26 31.18 16.35
CA PHE A 321 27.27 30.47 15.07
C PHE A 321 28.65 30.57 14.38
N LEU A 322 29.21 31.78 14.28
CA LEU A 322 30.54 31.96 13.69
C LEU A 322 31.64 31.29 14.52
N ARG A 323 31.51 31.24 15.84
CA ARG A 323 32.47 30.56 16.71
C ARG A 323 32.48 29.04 16.49
N GLU A 324 31.32 28.44 16.29
CA GLU A 324 31.19 27.01 15.97
C GLU A 324 31.74 26.73 14.57
N LYS A 325 31.38 27.54 13.57
CA LYS A 325 31.91 27.40 12.21
C LYS A 325 33.41 27.62 12.10
N LEU A 326 33.99 28.52 12.89
CA LEU A 326 35.45 28.68 12.95
C LEU A 326 36.14 27.42 13.47
N LYS A 327 35.56 26.71 14.45
CA LYS A 327 36.13 25.44 14.92
C LYS A 327 36.09 24.37 13.83
N GLU A 328 34.99 24.26 13.09
CA GLU A 328 34.88 23.33 11.95
C GLU A 328 35.88 23.68 10.84
N LEU A 329 36.11 24.98 10.58
CA LEU A 329 37.05 25.46 9.56
C LEU A 329 38.51 25.33 9.99
N ASP A 330 38.81 25.33 11.30
CA ASP A 330 40.14 24.98 11.82
C ASP A 330 40.48 23.51 11.53
N GLU A 331 39.48 22.62 11.50
CA GLU A 331 39.64 21.21 11.12
C GLU A 331 39.77 21.02 9.59
N ASN A 332 39.31 21.98 8.77
CA ASN A 332 39.38 21.94 7.31
C ASN A 332 39.90 23.24 6.66
N PRO A 333 41.23 23.47 6.66
CA PRO A 333 41.83 24.71 6.18
C PRO A 333 41.61 25.02 4.68
N GLU A 334 41.39 24.00 3.85
CA GLU A 334 41.14 24.18 2.41
C GLU A 334 39.81 24.89 2.15
N GLU A 335 38.78 24.54 2.91
CA GLU A 335 37.45 25.13 2.77
C GLU A 335 37.48 26.63 3.12
N PHE A 336 38.24 27.00 4.15
CA PHE A 336 38.38 28.39 4.54
C PHE A 336 39.10 29.24 3.47
N ASN A 337 40.11 28.68 2.81
CA ASN A 337 40.79 29.35 1.70
C ASN A 337 39.86 29.55 0.49
N ARG A 338 39.02 28.56 0.14
CA ARG A 338 38.02 28.71 -0.93
C ARG A 338 37.01 29.81 -0.63
N ILE A 339 36.61 29.96 0.63
CA ILE A 339 35.70 31.05 1.07
C ILE A 339 36.37 32.42 0.87
N ARG A 340 37.65 32.55 1.24
CA ARG A 340 38.42 33.80 1.05
C ARG A 340 38.58 34.16 -0.43
N GLU A 341 38.89 33.19 -1.29
CA GLU A 341 39.03 33.39 -2.73
C GLU A 341 37.71 33.83 -3.37
N SER A 342 36.62 33.14 -3.06
CA SER A 342 35.27 33.46 -3.54
C SER A 342 34.84 34.87 -3.14
N PHE A 343 35.17 35.28 -1.91
CA PHE A 343 34.89 36.63 -1.43
C PHE A 343 35.73 37.69 -2.16
N CYS A 344 37.00 37.43 -2.42
CA CYS A 344 37.88 38.31 -3.20
C CYS A 344 37.35 38.51 -4.63
N GLU A 345 36.92 37.44 -5.30
CA GLU A 345 36.31 37.51 -6.64
C GLU A 345 35.02 38.31 -6.66
N SER A 346 34.12 38.06 -5.69
CA SER A 346 32.87 38.82 -5.54
C SER A 346 33.12 40.33 -5.37
N ARG A 347 34.16 40.72 -4.62
CA ARG A 347 34.55 42.14 -4.48
C ARG A 347 35.16 42.73 -5.75
N ARG A 348 35.87 41.94 -6.56
CA ARG A 348 36.40 42.38 -7.86
C ARG A 348 35.27 42.60 -8.86
N ASN A 349 34.27 41.71 -8.89
CA ASN A 349 33.13 41.80 -9.79
C ASN A 349 32.16 42.95 -9.47
N ARG A 350 32.09 43.41 -8.21
CA ARG A 350 31.29 44.59 -7.82
C ARG A 350 31.96 45.94 -8.12
N LYS A 351 33.24 45.95 -8.52
CA LYS A 351 34.01 47.15 -8.86
C LYS A 351 34.14 47.39 -10.36
N ARG A 352 33.74 46.40 -11.18
CA ARG A 352 33.42 46.58 -12.60
C ARG A 352 31.95 46.94 -12.71
#